data_AF-A0A428ZMY8-F1
#
_entry.id   AF-A0A428ZMY8-F1
#
_cell.length_a   1.000
_cell.length_b   1.000
_cell.length_c   1.000
_cell.angle_alpha   90.00
_cell.angle_beta   90.00
_cell.angle_gamma   90.00
#
_symmetry.space_group_name_H-M   'P 1'
#
loop_
_entity.id
_entity.type
_entity.pdbx_description
1 polymer ?
#
loop_
_entity_poly.entity_id
_entity_poly.type
_entity_poly.pdbx_seq_one_letter_code
_entity_poly.pdbx_strand_id
1 'polypeptide(L)'
;MDEVLGRDGTWTFDLETLRIVPGHGRGVHKLRQAIGELSIPLEAISGVVYEPGRKGGRLRLRLRAGADPLSQVTAGRLSDNADPYLLAVDANQIGTSQYFAESVRTALLVHQVASTPVTRYLLPAQAVPITAAAGDGTATFDGEYIRLDWSWMAEDSKSAPGPVQLALSDVTAVEWQPQKGISHGFLRFRTKTDTNAVAPEHDRHCLSWGIQREGGTTVLVAAAVVSRLPHPSAARALPEAAAPAKDDDPDAMLRRLRELGELHKSGILTDDEFAAAKRKLLDL
;
A
#
# COMPACT_ATOMS: atom_id res chain seq x y z
N MET A 1 -19.33 -0.71 -21.90
CA MET A 1 -18.83 -1.69 -20.91
C MET A 1 -17.90 -2.60 -21.67
N ASP A 2 -16.64 -2.63 -21.26
CA ASP A 2 -15.59 -3.40 -21.93
C ASP A 2 -15.32 -4.66 -21.13
N GLU A 3 -15.11 -5.78 -21.81
CA GLU A 3 -14.90 -7.07 -21.18
C GLU A 3 -13.72 -7.78 -21.82
N VAL A 4 -12.95 -8.49 -21.01
CA VAL A 4 -11.87 -9.37 -21.46
C VAL A 4 -11.90 -10.70 -20.70
N LEU A 5 -11.92 -11.78 -21.48
CA LEU A 5 -11.88 -13.14 -20.97
C LEU A 5 -10.43 -13.58 -20.87
N GLY A 6 -10.03 -14.05 -19.69
CA GLY A 6 -8.72 -14.66 -19.48
C GLY A 6 -8.85 -16.13 -19.07
N ARG A 7 -7.71 -16.78 -18.95
CA ARG A 7 -7.62 -18.20 -18.56
C ARG A 7 -8.13 -18.45 -17.15
N ASP A 8 -7.84 -17.51 -16.25
CA ASP A 8 -8.06 -17.65 -14.80
C ASP A 8 -9.09 -16.66 -14.25
N GLY A 9 -9.86 -16.00 -15.11
CA GLY A 9 -10.88 -15.04 -14.72
C GLY A 9 -11.41 -14.17 -15.86
N THR A 10 -12.29 -13.25 -15.52
CA THR A 10 -12.89 -12.26 -16.43
C THR A 10 -12.76 -10.88 -15.81
N TRP A 11 -12.35 -9.90 -16.62
CA TRP A 11 -12.36 -8.50 -16.21
C TRP A 11 -13.41 -7.73 -17.00
N THR A 12 -14.18 -6.91 -16.31
CA THR A 12 -15.17 -6.00 -16.89
C THR A 12 -14.90 -4.58 -16.43
N PHE A 13 -15.15 -3.60 -17.29
CA PHE A 13 -14.97 -2.19 -16.99
C PHE A 13 -16.15 -1.38 -17.50
N ASP A 14 -16.79 -0.64 -16.60
CA ASP A 14 -17.99 0.16 -16.88
C ASP A 14 -17.71 1.68 -16.95
N LEU A 15 -16.43 2.06 -17.10
CA LEU A 15 -15.89 3.43 -17.06
C LEU A 15 -15.66 4.00 -15.65
N GLU A 16 -16.27 3.43 -14.61
CA GLU A 16 -16.10 3.91 -13.22
C GLU A 16 -15.46 2.85 -12.31
N THR A 17 -15.75 1.57 -12.58
CA THR A 17 -15.33 0.43 -11.79
C THR A 17 -14.79 -0.66 -12.71
N LEU A 18 -13.59 -1.15 -12.39
CA LEU A 18 -13.04 -2.36 -12.98
C LEU A 18 -13.36 -3.54 -12.06
N ARG A 19 -14.16 -4.47 -12.55
CA ARG A 19 -14.54 -5.68 -11.84
C ARG A 19 -13.70 -6.86 -12.29
N ILE A 20 -13.10 -7.56 -11.33
CA ILE A 20 -12.26 -8.75 -11.52
C ILE A 20 -12.98 -9.95 -10.94
N VAL A 21 -13.39 -10.90 -11.79
CA VAL A 21 -14.02 -12.15 -11.35
C VAL A 21 -13.04 -13.30 -11.55
N PRO A 22 -12.56 -13.96 -10.48
CA PRO A 22 -11.71 -15.14 -10.63
C PRO A 22 -12.51 -16.29 -11.25
N GLY A 23 -11.86 -17.10 -12.08
CA GLY A 23 -12.49 -18.30 -12.62
C GLY A 23 -12.76 -19.35 -11.53
N HIS A 24 -13.62 -20.33 -11.83
CA HIS A 24 -14.05 -21.36 -10.87
C HIS A 24 -13.41 -22.74 -11.08
N GLY A 25 -12.44 -22.85 -12.00
CA GLY A 25 -11.78 -24.11 -12.34
C GLY A 25 -10.62 -24.49 -11.42
N ARG A 26 -10.21 -25.77 -11.46
CA ARG A 26 -9.04 -26.29 -10.71
C ARG A 26 -7.69 -25.65 -11.10
N GLY A 27 -7.63 -24.99 -12.25
CA GLY A 27 -6.45 -24.24 -12.70
C GLY A 27 -6.28 -22.88 -12.01
N VAL A 28 -7.35 -22.33 -11.42
CA VAL A 28 -7.30 -21.03 -10.76
C VAL A 28 -6.65 -21.16 -9.40
N HIS A 29 -5.70 -20.28 -9.11
CA HIS A 29 -4.95 -20.32 -7.86
C HIS A 29 -5.87 -20.17 -6.64
N LYS A 30 -5.66 -20.98 -5.60
CA LYS A 30 -6.51 -20.99 -4.39
C LYS A 30 -6.62 -19.63 -3.71
N LEU A 31 -5.54 -18.84 -3.73
CA LEU A 31 -5.58 -17.47 -3.20
C LEU A 31 -6.58 -16.58 -3.95
N ARG A 32 -6.62 -16.65 -5.29
CA ARG A 32 -7.60 -15.89 -6.08
C ARG A 32 -9.03 -16.31 -5.79
N GLN A 33 -9.26 -17.62 -5.66
CA GLN A 33 -10.56 -18.15 -5.26
C GLN A 33 -11.00 -17.62 -3.88
N ALA A 34 -10.05 -17.56 -2.93
CA ALA A 34 -10.31 -17.05 -1.59
C ALA A 34 -10.52 -15.52 -1.54
N ILE A 35 -9.82 -14.77 -2.40
CA ILE A 35 -10.06 -13.32 -2.59
C ILE A 35 -11.46 -13.07 -3.15
N GLY A 36 -11.89 -13.93 -4.08
CA GLY A 36 -13.17 -13.76 -4.75
C GLY A 36 -13.17 -12.55 -5.67
N GLU A 37 -14.33 -11.92 -5.79
CA GLU A 37 -14.58 -10.85 -6.74
C GLU A 37 -13.98 -9.51 -6.31
N LEU A 38 -13.14 -8.95 -7.18
CA LEU A 38 -12.62 -7.59 -7.22
C LEU A 38 -13.64 -6.55 -7.69
N SER A 39 -13.99 -5.51 -6.92
CA SER A 39 -14.57 -4.29 -7.47
C SER A 39 -13.61 -3.13 -7.23
N ILE A 40 -12.91 -2.69 -8.27
CA ILE A 40 -11.83 -1.70 -8.21
C ILE A 40 -12.36 -0.35 -8.73
N PRO A 41 -12.55 0.65 -7.87
CA PRO A 41 -12.96 1.97 -8.32
C PRO A 41 -11.84 2.60 -9.17
N LEU A 42 -12.19 3.39 -10.17
CA LEU A 42 -11.24 4.07 -11.06
C LEU A 42 -10.20 4.89 -10.27
N GLU A 43 -10.65 5.52 -9.17
CA GLU A 43 -9.82 6.28 -8.22
C GLU A 43 -8.69 5.46 -7.57
N ALA A 44 -8.80 4.13 -7.51
CA ALA A 44 -7.76 3.26 -6.97
C ALA A 44 -6.71 2.86 -8.02
N ILE A 45 -6.98 3.08 -9.30
CA ILE A 45 -6.15 2.61 -10.41
C ILE A 45 -5.10 3.66 -10.74
N SER A 46 -3.82 3.25 -10.79
CA SER A 46 -2.73 4.10 -11.29
C SER A 46 -2.39 3.80 -12.76
N GLY A 47 -2.81 2.65 -13.29
CA GLY A 47 -2.66 2.31 -14.69
C GLY A 47 -2.96 0.85 -14.99
N VAL A 48 -3.08 0.54 -16.28
CA VAL A 48 -3.20 -0.83 -16.78
C VAL A 48 -2.33 -0.98 -18.03
N VAL A 49 -1.69 -2.14 -18.17
CA VAL A 49 -0.80 -2.44 -19.30
C VAL A 49 -1.12 -3.83 -19.84
N TYR A 50 -1.18 -3.93 -21.17
CA TYR A 50 -1.11 -5.22 -21.86
C TYR A 50 0.36 -5.55 -22.17
N GLU A 51 0.79 -6.74 -21.77
CA GLU A 51 2.15 -7.25 -22.00
C GLU A 51 2.07 -8.45 -22.96
N PRO A 52 2.65 -8.36 -24.17
CA PRO A 52 2.60 -9.43 -25.15
C PRO A 52 3.46 -10.63 -24.70
N GLY A 53 3.03 -11.84 -25.08
CA GLY A 53 3.72 -13.08 -24.79
C GLY A 53 3.69 -14.07 -25.96
N ARG A 54 4.39 -15.20 -25.81
CA ARG A 54 4.51 -16.21 -26.90
C ARG A 54 3.17 -16.85 -27.30
N LYS A 55 2.21 -16.96 -26.38
CA LYS A 55 0.89 -17.59 -26.59
C LYS A 55 -0.23 -16.67 -26.09
N GLY A 56 -0.32 -15.47 -26.66
CA GLY A 56 -1.23 -14.41 -26.21
C GLY A 56 -0.47 -13.34 -25.43
N GLY A 57 -0.89 -13.07 -24.20
CA GLY A 57 -0.26 -12.07 -23.35
C GLY A 57 -0.85 -12.02 -21.97
N ARG A 58 -0.68 -10.89 -21.28
CA ARG A 58 -1.32 -10.64 -19.99
C ARG A 58 -1.70 -9.18 -19.82
N LEU A 59 -2.82 -8.94 -19.15
CA LEU A 59 -3.14 -7.63 -18.59
C LEU A 59 -2.59 -7.54 -17.18
N ARG A 60 -2.03 -6.37 -16.85
CA ARG A 60 -1.55 -6.02 -15.51
C ARG A 60 -2.19 -4.72 -15.06
N LEU A 61 -2.99 -4.81 -14.00
CA LEU A 61 -3.53 -3.66 -13.30
C LEU A 61 -2.53 -3.19 -12.25
N ARG A 62 -2.34 -1.87 -12.15
CA ARG A 62 -1.55 -1.25 -11.09
C ARG A 62 -2.46 -0.36 -10.27
N LEU A 63 -2.45 -0.56 -8.97
CA LEU A 63 -3.16 0.28 -8.03
C LEU A 63 -2.25 1.39 -7.51
N ARG A 64 -2.86 2.51 -7.13
CA ARG A 64 -2.17 3.60 -6.45
C ARG A 64 -1.59 3.12 -5.13
N ALA A 65 -0.42 3.65 -4.76
CA ALA A 65 0.22 3.32 -3.50
C ALA A 65 -0.71 3.65 -2.31
N GLY A 66 -0.95 2.67 -1.44
CA GLY A 66 -1.87 2.79 -0.28
C GLY A 66 -3.34 2.51 -0.60
N ALA A 67 -3.72 2.21 -1.86
CA ALA A 67 -5.14 1.99 -2.18
C ALA A 67 -5.67 0.63 -1.71
N ASP A 68 -4.81 -0.37 -1.56
CA ASP A 68 -5.21 -1.75 -1.28
C ASP A 68 -4.31 -2.39 -0.21
N PRO A 69 -4.88 -2.89 0.91
CA PRO A 69 -4.14 -3.60 1.94
C PRO A 69 -3.42 -4.85 1.40
N LEU A 70 -4.01 -5.60 0.46
CA LEU A 70 -3.39 -6.81 -0.09
C LEU A 70 -2.11 -6.48 -0.87
N SER A 71 -2.17 -5.47 -1.74
CA SER A 71 -1.02 -4.94 -2.47
C SER A 71 0.07 -4.40 -1.54
N GLN A 72 -0.33 -3.73 -0.45
CA GLN A 72 0.60 -3.20 0.55
C GLN A 72 1.36 -4.32 1.28
N VAL A 73 0.67 -5.37 1.70
CA VAL A 73 1.29 -6.52 2.37
C VAL A 73 2.21 -7.29 1.42
N THR A 74 1.73 -7.58 0.22
CA THR A 74 2.46 -8.44 -0.73
C THR A 74 3.65 -7.74 -1.35
N ALA A 75 3.57 -6.42 -1.53
CA ALA A 75 4.56 -5.58 -2.21
C ALA A 75 5.05 -6.19 -3.54
N GLY A 76 4.12 -6.75 -4.33
CA GLY A 76 4.42 -7.38 -5.63
C GLY A 76 5.15 -8.72 -5.55
N ARG A 77 5.20 -9.38 -4.39
CA ARG A 77 5.88 -10.68 -4.22
C ARG A 77 5.03 -11.90 -4.58
N LEU A 78 3.75 -11.73 -4.87
CA LEU A 78 2.90 -12.84 -5.34
C LEU A 78 3.43 -13.39 -6.67
N SER A 79 3.28 -14.70 -6.87
CA SER A 79 3.51 -15.28 -8.19
C SER A 79 2.43 -14.84 -9.17
N ASP A 80 2.75 -14.86 -10.47
CA ASP A 80 1.83 -14.42 -11.52
C ASP A 80 0.44 -15.10 -11.45
N ASN A 81 0.41 -16.39 -11.11
CA ASN A 81 -0.84 -17.16 -10.98
C ASN A 81 -1.65 -16.76 -9.73
N ALA A 82 -0.98 -16.29 -8.68
CA ALA A 82 -1.60 -15.93 -7.40
C ALA A 82 -2.05 -14.47 -7.35
N ASP A 83 -1.41 -13.57 -8.12
CA ASP A 83 -1.68 -12.13 -8.13
C ASP A 83 -3.04 -11.81 -8.76
N PRO A 84 -4.05 -11.30 -8.04
CA PRO A 84 -5.38 -11.01 -8.59
C PRO A 84 -5.38 -9.89 -9.65
N TYR A 85 -4.34 -9.06 -9.70
CA TYR A 85 -4.21 -7.92 -10.60
C TYR A 85 -3.50 -8.26 -11.92
N LEU A 86 -3.40 -9.56 -12.21
CA LEU A 86 -2.95 -10.09 -13.49
C LEU A 86 -4.08 -10.87 -14.16
N LEU A 87 -4.16 -10.79 -15.48
CA LEU A 87 -5.03 -11.65 -16.27
C LEU A 87 -4.26 -12.21 -17.46
N ALA A 88 -3.97 -13.51 -17.43
CA ALA A 88 -3.41 -14.22 -18.58
C ALA A 88 -4.48 -14.41 -19.65
N VAL A 89 -4.16 -14.05 -20.89
CA VAL A 89 -5.09 -14.08 -22.02
C VAL A 89 -4.51 -14.88 -23.19
N ASP A 90 -5.40 -15.53 -23.94
CA ASP A 90 -5.04 -16.30 -25.13
C ASP A 90 -4.86 -15.41 -26.37
N ALA A 91 -4.30 -15.96 -27.45
CA ALA A 91 -3.97 -15.20 -28.66
C ALA A 91 -5.20 -14.56 -29.34
N ASN A 92 -6.39 -15.14 -29.18
CA ASN A 92 -7.64 -14.58 -29.69
C ASN A 92 -8.14 -13.38 -28.87
N GLN A 93 -7.59 -13.13 -27.68
CA GLN A 93 -7.98 -12.03 -26.78
C GLN A 93 -7.02 -10.85 -26.83
N ILE A 94 -6.00 -10.87 -27.71
CA ILE A 94 -4.98 -9.81 -27.81
C ILE A 94 -5.62 -8.44 -28.11
N GLY A 95 -6.42 -8.36 -29.18
CA GLY A 95 -7.06 -7.11 -29.59
C GLY A 95 -7.99 -6.56 -28.50
N THR A 96 -8.84 -7.43 -27.95
CA THR A 96 -9.72 -7.11 -26.82
C THR A 96 -8.96 -6.60 -25.62
N SER A 97 -7.82 -7.23 -25.28
CA SER A 97 -6.99 -6.82 -24.15
C SER A 97 -6.33 -5.45 -24.36
N GLN A 98 -5.81 -5.20 -25.57
CA GLN A 98 -5.23 -3.90 -25.92
C GLN A 98 -6.26 -2.79 -25.86
N TYR A 99 -7.46 -3.04 -26.42
CA TYR A 99 -8.58 -2.11 -26.35
C TYR A 99 -9.00 -1.86 -24.90
N PHE A 100 -9.21 -2.91 -24.10
CA PHE A 100 -9.57 -2.80 -22.69
C PHE A 100 -8.56 -1.95 -21.91
N ALA A 101 -7.26 -2.17 -22.13
CA ALA A 101 -6.21 -1.37 -21.48
C ALA A 101 -6.22 0.10 -21.94
N GLU A 102 -6.54 0.39 -23.20
CA GLU A 102 -6.70 1.76 -23.72
C GLU A 102 -7.94 2.43 -23.13
N SER A 103 -9.06 1.72 -23.02
CA SER A 103 -10.29 2.25 -22.42
C SER A 103 -10.11 2.70 -20.98
N VAL A 104 -9.47 1.87 -20.15
CA VAL A 104 -9.17 2.24 -18.74
C VAL A 104 -8.19 3.42 -18.69
N ARG A 105 -7.15 3.44 -19.53
CA ARG A 105 -6.22 4.59 -19.61
C ARG A 105 -6.92 5.87 -20.03
N THR A 106 -7.83 5.79 -20.99
CA THR A 106 -8.65 6.92 -21.45
C THR A 106 -9.54 7.43 -20.32
N ALA A 107 -10.22 6.52 -19.59
CA ALA A 107 -11.03 6.90 -18.44
C ALA A 107 -10.21 7.60 -17.35
N LEU A 108 -9.02 7.10 -17.02
CA LEU A 108 -8.12 7.77 -16.05
C LEU A 108 -7.77 9.21 -16.48
N LEU A 109 -7.54 9.44 -17.77
CA LEU A 109 -7.25 10.77 -18.33
C LEU A 109 -8.49 11.69 -18.29
N VAL A 110 -9.64 11.18 -18.73
CA VAL A 110 -10.90 11.94 -18.78
C VAL A 110 -11.33 12.37 -17.38
N HIS A 111 -11.24 11.46 -16.41
CA HIS A 111 -11.60 11.73 -15.01
C HIS A 111 -10.47 12.41 -14.22
N GLN A 112 -9.31 12.69 -14.85
CA GLN A 112 -8.15 13.33 -14.23
C GLN A 112 -7.69 12.65 -12.94
N VAL A 113 -7.75 11.31 -12.90
CA VAL A 113 -7.38 10.54 -11.71
C VAL A 113 -5.89 10.68 -11.45
N ALA A 114 -5.53 11.18 -10.28
CA ALA A 114 -4.14 11.37 -9.90
C ALA A 114 -3.42 10.02 -9.72
N SER A 115 -2.18 9.93 -10.20
CA SER A 115 -1.31 8.76 -9.98
C SER A 115 -0.60 8.77 -8.62
N THR A 116 -0.80 9.83 -7.82
CA THR A 116 -0.16 10.01 -6.52
C THR A 116 -0.67 9.00 -5.48
N PRO A 117 0.13 8.69 -4.44
CA PRO A 117 -0.32 7.86 -3.33
C PRO A 117 -1.61 8.38 -2.69
N VAL A 118 -2.43 7.48 -2.17
CA VAL A 118 -3.62 7.81 -1.38
C VAL A 118 -3.31 7.75 0.12
N THR A 119 -4.10 8.45 0.93
CA THR A 119 -3.94 8.51 2.39
C THR A 119 -4.89 7.59 3.15
N ARG A 120 -5.74 6.86 2.43
CA ARG A 120 -6.65 5.83 2.95
C ARG A 120 -6.76 4.70 1.93
N TYR A 121 -7.07 3.50 2.40
CA TYR A 121 -7.42 2.39 1.53
C TYR A 121 -8.72 2.71 0.78
N LEU A 122 -8.73 2.39 -0.52
CA LEU A 122 -9.88 2.55 -1.42
C LEU A 122 -10.56 1.21 -1.72
N LEU A 123 -9.89 0.10 -1.46
CA LEU A 123 -10.48 -1.24 -1.51
C LEU A 123 -10.99 -1.66 -0.13
N PRO A 124 -12.06 -2.48 -0.08
CA PRO A 124 -12.62 -2.94 1.19
C PRO A 124 -11.60 -3.76 1.98
N ALA A 125 -11.63 -3.59 3.30
CA ALA A 125 -10.89 -4.45 4.21
C ALA A 125 -11.45 -5.88 4.19
N GLN A 126 -10.59 -6.87 4.44
CA GLN A 126 -11.04 -8.24 4.57
C GLN A 126 -11.98 -8.40 5.77
N ALA A 127 -13.05 -9.16 5.54
CA ALA A 127 -14.02 -9.49 6.56
C ALA A 127 -13.36 -10.28 7.70
N VAL A 128 -13.76 -9.99 8.93
CA VAL A 128 -13.30 -10.69 10.14
C VAL A 128 -14.51 -11.38 10.81
N PRO A 129 -14.30 -12.53 11.49
CA PRO A 129 -13.02 -13.20 11.71
C PRO A 129 -12.45 -13.85 10.44
N ILE A 130 -11.12 -13.86 10.33
CA ILE A 130 -10.40 -14.51 9.24
C ILE A 130 -9.32 -15.43 9.77
N THR A 131 -9.20 -16.61 9.17
CA THR A 131 -8.26 -17.65 9.59
C THR A 131 -7.52 -18.22 8.38
N ALA A 132 -6.22 -18.47 8.54
CA ALA A 132 -5.41 -19.16 7.55
C ALA A 132 -4.35 -20.04 8.22
N ALA A 133 -4.18 -21.25 7.68
CA ALA A 133 -3.15 -22.19 8.11
C ALA A 133 -2.00 -22.26 7.10
N ALA A 134 -0.77 -22.26 7.59
CA ALA A 134 0.44 -22.46 6.78
C ALA A 134 1.55 -23.05 7.65
N GLY A 135 2.24 -24.05 7.10
CA GLY A 135 3.38 -24.71 7.75
C GLY A 135 3.15 -25.04 9.23
N ASP A 136 3.83 -24.27 10.07
CA ASP A 136 3.91 -24.51 11.51
C ASP A 136 2.70 -24.08 12.34
N GLY A 137 1.61 -23.61 11.73
CA GLY A 137 0.44 -23.24 12.52
C GLY A 137 -0.72 -22.62 11.75
N THR A 138 -1.57 -21.96 12.53
CA THR A 138 -2.75 -21.23 12.08
C THR A 138 -2.77 -19.84 12.67
N ALA A 139 -2.99 -18.83 11.82
CA ALA A 139 -3.24 -17.46 12.23
C ALA A 139 -4.72 -17.14 12.12
N THR A 140 -5.30 -16.58 13.19
CA THR A 140 -6.68 -16.07 13.21
C THR A 140 -6.66 -14.61 13.63
N PHE A 141 -7.50 -13.80 13.00
CA PHE A 141 -7.71 -12.41 13.38
C PHE A 141 -9.22 -12.13 13.44
N ASP A 142 -9.70 -11.68 14.60
CA ASP A 142 -11.12 -11.41 14.85
C ASP A 142 -11.51 -9.93 14.70
N GLY A 143 -10.52 -9.05 14.49
CA GLY A 143 -10.71 -7.60 14.44
C GLY A 143 -10.02 -6.86 15.58
N GLU A 144 -9.75 -7.53 16.70
CA GLU A 144 -9.12 -6.98 17.90
C GLU A 144 -7.86 -7.75 18.31
N TYR A 145 -7.89 -9.08 18.20
CA TYR A 145 -6.82 -9.97 18.59
C TYR A 145 -6.34 -10.83 17.43
N ILE A 146 -5.02 -10.99 17.36
CA ILE A 146 -4.35 -11.94 16.49
C ILE A 146 -3.97 -13.14 17.33
N ARG A 147 -4.41 -14.32 16.92
CA ARG A 147 -4.11 -15.59 17.57
C ARG A 147 -3.26 -16.47 16.65
N LEU A 148 -2.16 -17.00 17.19
CA LEU A 148 -1.33 -18.00 16.52
C LEU A 148 -1.43 -19.32 17.30
N ASP A 149 -1.98 -20.33 16.65
CA ASP A 149 -2.04 -21.70 17.17
C ASP A 149 -1.02 -22.56 16.43
N TRP A 150 -0.17 -23.27 17.20
CA TRP A 150 0.94 -24.05 16.64
C TRP A 150 0.50 -25.46 16.25
N SER A 151 0.98 -25.91 15.09
CA SER A 151 0.79 -27.28 14.63
C SER A 151 1.93 -28.18 15.13
N TRP A 152 1.82 -29.48 14.86
CA TRP A 152 2.88 -30.45 15.15
C TRP A 152 4.18 -30.19 14.36
N MET A 153 4.15 -29.34 13.32
CA MET A 153 5.33 -28.95 12.54
C MET A 153 6.10 -27.77 13.16
N ALA A 154 5.60 -27.17 14.24
CA ALA A 154 6.25 -26.05 14.90
C ALA A 154 7.45 -26.48 15.74
N GLU A 155 8.52 -25.69 15.70
CA GLU A 155 9.66 -25.80 16.60
C GLU A 155 9.21 -25.67 18.07
N ASP A 156 9.89 -26.38 18.97
CA ASP A 156 9.58 -26.37 20.41
C ASP A 156 9.65 -24.97 21.02
N SER A 157 10.55 -24.13 20.50
CA SER A 157 10.65 -22.70 20.87
C SER A 157 9.34 -21.92 20.70
N LYS A 158 8.45 -22.39 19.82
CA LYS A 158 7.13 -21.80 19.56
C LYS A 158 6.02 -22.53 20.29
N SER A 159 6.00 -23.86 20.17
CA SER A 159 4.90 -24.71 20.64
C SER A 159 4.89 -24.93 22.15
N ALA A 160 6.06 -25.08 22.79
CA ALA A 160 6.15 -25.44 24.22
C ALA A 160 5.47 -24.44 25.17
N PRO A 161 5.58 -23.10 24.98
CA PRO A 161 4.89 -22.13 25.83
C PRO A 161 3.43 -21.89 25.42
N GLY A 162 2.90 -22.64 24.45
CA GLY A 162 1.50 -22.57 24.01
C GLY A 162 1.20 -21.51 22.92
N PRO A 163 -0.09 -21.36 22.56
CA PRO A 163 -0.53 -20.41 21.54
C PRO A 163 -0.22 -18.97 21.94
N VAL A 164 -0.08 -18.11 20.93
CA VAL A 164 0.17 -16.67 21.12
C VAL A 164 -1.12 -15.91 20.85
N GLN A 165 -1.37 -14.89 21.67
CA GLN A 165 -2.44 -13.92 21.45
C GLN A 165 -1.85 -12.50 21.56
N LEU A 166 -2.02 -11.70 20.51
CA LEU A 166 -1.55 -10.32 20.42
C LEU A 166 -2.76 -9.39 20.28
N ALA A 167 -2.82 -8.33 21.09
CA ALA A 167 -3.78 -7.26 20.85
C ALA A 167 -3.33 -6.44 19.63
N LEU A 168 -4.28 -6.03 18.79
CA LEU A 168 -3.99 -5.19 17.62
C LEU A 168 -3.26 -3.89 18.00
N SER A 169 -3.57 -3.33 19.19
CA SER A 169 -2.92 -2.12 19.72
C SER A 169 -1.41 -2.26 19.95
N ASP A 170 -0.93 -3.50 20.12
CA ASP A 170 0.48 -3.79 20.37
C ASP A 170 1.26 -4.03 19.07
N VAL A 171 0.53 -4.25 17.96
CA VAL A 171 1.11 -4.51 16.64
C VAL A 171 1.52 -3.20 15.96
N THR A 172 2.77 -3.13 15.55
CA THR A 172 3.37 -1.95 14.90
C THR A 172 3.58 -2.16 13.40
N ALA A 173 3.78 -3.40 12.96
CA ALA A 173 3.93 -3.74 11.56
C ALA A 173 3.53 -5.19 11.28
N VAL A 174 3.22 -5.48 10.03
CA VAL A 174 2.99 -6.83 9.52
C VAL A 174 3.94 -7.07 8.36
N GLU A 175 4.72 -8.13 8.44
CA GLU A 175 5.62 -8.57 7.38
C GLU A 175 5.09 -9.88 6.80
N TRP A 176 4.97 -9.95 5.47
CA TRP A 176 4.60 -11.17 4.78
C TRP A 176 5.55 -11.42 3.62
N GLN A 177 6.02 -12.66 3.50
CA GLN A 177 6.88 -13.09 2.41
C GLN A 177 6.49 -14.49 1.94
N PRO A 178 6.41 -14.73 0.62
CA PRO A 178 6.26 -16.08 0.11
C PRO A 178 7.56 -16.85 0.31
N GLN A 179 7.48 -18.17 0.23
CA GLN A 179 8.65 -19.03 0.18
C GLN A 179 9.46 -18.74 -1.09
N LYS A 180 10.78 -18.65 -0.96
CA LYS A 180 11.69 -18.42 -2.08
C LYS A 180 12.88 -19.38 -2.03
N GLY A 181 12.93 -20.33 -2.95
CA GLY A 181 13.98 -21.36 -2.94
C GLY A 181 13.91 -22.20 -1.66
N ILE A 182 15.01 -22.26 -0.92
CA ILE A 182 15.11 -23.00 0.34
C ILE A 182 14.72 -22.19 1.58
N SER A 183 14.50 -20.87 1.45
CA SER A 183 14.13 -20.04 2.61
C SER A 183 12.65 -20.22 2.95
N HIS A 184 12.32 -20.17 4.24
CA HIS A 184 10.94 -20.15 4.71
C HIS A 184 10.19 -18.92 4.16
N GLY A 185 8.94 -19.12 3.77
CA GLY A 185 7.97 -18.04 3.72
C GLY A 185 7.40 -17.81 5.12
N PHE A 186 6.86 -16.61 5.36
CA PHE A 186 6.37 -16.27 6.68
C PHE A 186 5.35 -15.14 6.70
N LEU A 187 4.58 -15.10 7.80
CA LEU A 187 3.74 -14.00 8.24
C LEU A 187 4.16 -13.62 9.65
N ARG A 188 4.73 -12.43 9.83
CA ARG A 188 5.22 -11.93 11.11
C ARG A 188 4.46 -10.69 11.55
N PHE A 189 4.12 -10.64 12.83
CA PHE A 189 3.54 -9.50 13.50
C PHE A 189 4.60 -8.84 14.38
N ARG A 190 4.95 -7.60 14.07
CA ARG A 190 5.91 -6.83 14.88
C ARG A 190 5.20 -6.16 16.02
N THR A 191 5.80 -6.20 17.20
CA THR A 191 5.32 -5.50 18.39
C THR A 191 6.27 -4.37 18.80
N LYS A 192 5.83 -3.47 19.68
CA LYS A 192 6.72 -2.43 20.25
C LYS A 192 7.91 -3.00 21.03
N THR A 193 7.77 -4.22 21.55
CA THR A 193 8.78 -4.91 22.35
C THR A 193 9.74 -5.76 21.52
N ASP A 194 9.54 -5.85 20.20
CA ASP A 194 10.45 -6.58 19.33
C ASP A 194 11.81 -5.88 19.26
N THR A 195 12.85 -6.55 19.75
CA THR A 195 14.20 -5.99 19.85
C THR A 195 15.18 -6.57 18.85
N ASN A 196 14.95 -7.79 18.33
CA ASN A 196 15.88 -8.48 17.42
C ASN A 196 15.18 -9.25 16.29
N ALA A 197 15.92 -9.44 15.19
CA ALA A 197 15.52 -10.30 14.09
C ALA A 197 15.76 -11.78 14.46
N VAL A 198 14.70 -12.49 14.82
CA VAL A 198 14.71 -13.95 15.04
C VAL A 198 14.40 -14.65 13.70
N ALA A 199 14.97 -15.83 13.47
CA ALA A 199 14.63 -16.64 12.31
C ALA A 199 13.12 -17.02 12.34
N PRO A 200 12.38 -16.99 11.22
CA PRO A 200 10.94 -17.20 11.19
C PRO A 200 10.44 -18.46 11.93
N GLU A 201 11.19 -19.55 11.82
CA GLU A 201 10.94 -20.85 12.42
C GLU A 201 11.04 -20.87 13.96
N HIS A 202 11.75 -19.90 14.55
CA HIS A 202 11.93 -19.77 16.01
C HIS A 202 11.22 -18.56 16.61
N ASP A 203 10.58 -17.75 15.77
CA ASP A 203 9.91 -16.53 16.18
C ASP A 203 8.45 -16.82 16.57
N ARG A 204 8.09 -16.53 17.82
CA ARG A 204 6.74 -16.76 18.34
C ARG A 204 5.69 -15.78 17.79
N HIS A 205 6.10 -14.64 17.26
CA HIS A 205 5.18 -13.70 16.60
C HIS A 205 5.11 -13.93 15.08
N CYS A 206 5.63 -15.06 14.61
CA CYS A 206 5.76 -15.40 13.22
C CYS A 206 5.13 -16.75 12.92
N LEU A 207 4.31 -16.84 11.88
CA LEU A 207 3.90 -18.10 11.28
C LEU A 207 4.84 -18.40 10.11
N SER A 208 5.38 -19.61 10.00
CA SER A 208 6.39 -19.95 8.98
C SER A 208 6.03 -21.20 8.19
N TRP A 209 6.50 -21.29 6.95
CA TRP A 209 6.24 -22.43 6.06
C TRP A 209 7.36 -22.67 5.05
N GLY A 210 7.56 -23.95 4.70
CA GLY A 210 8.59 -24.38 3.75
C GLY A 210 8.08 -25.17 2.55
N ILE A 211 6.76 -25.27 2.34
CA ILE A 211 6.16 -26.04 1.23
C ILE A 211 5.18 -25.19 0.42
N GLN A 212 4.30 -24.46 1.10
CA GLN A 212 3.27 -23.65 0.44
C GLN A 212 3.91 -22.35 -0.05
N ARG A 213 4.13 -22.18 -1.36
CA ARG A 213 4.81 -20.99 -1.88
C ARG A 213 4.25 -19.67 -1.34
N GLU A 214 2.94 -19.45 -1.41
CA GLU A 214 2.26 -18.26 -0.86
C GLU A 214 1.75 -18.46 0.58
N GLY A 215 2.10 -19.53 1.29
CA GLY A 215 1.58 -19.77 2.64
C GLY A 215 0.06 -19.88 2.69
N GLY A 216 -0.56 -20.47 1.66
CA GLY A 216 -2.02 -20.57 1.55
C GLY A 216 -2.69 -19.21 1.38
N THR A 217 -3.54 -18.84 2.34
CA THR A 217 -4.31 -17.58 2.36
C THR A 217 -3.86 -16.63 3.48
N THR A 218 -2.69 -16.87 4.09
CA THR A 218 -2.15 -16.06 5.21
C THR A 218 -2.02 -14.59 4.88
N VAL A 219 -1.79 -14.25 3.61
CA VAL A 219 -1.77 -12.86 3.14
C VAL A 219 -3.11 -12.13 3.36
N LEU A 220 -4.25 -12.85 3.39
CA LEU A 220 -5.56 -12.25 3.66
C LEU A 220 -5.70 -11.89 5.13
N VAL A 221 -5.16 -12.71 6.04
CA VAL A 221 -5.05 -12.38 7.47
C VAL A 221 -4.17 -11.14 7.65
N ALA A 222 -3.02 -11.12 6.98
CA ALA A 222 -2.10 -9.98 7.01
C ALA A 222 -2.77 -8.69 6.49
N ALA A 223 -3.48 -8.76 5.37
CA ALA A 223 -4.22 -7.64 4.80
C ALA A 223 -5.34 -7.15 5.73
N ALA A 224 -6.05 -8.07 6.40
CA ALA A 224 -7.07 -7.75 7.40
C ALA A 224 -6.49 -6.95 8.57
N VAL A 225 -5.32 -7.35 9.08
CA VAL A 225 -4.61 -6.64 10.15
C VAL A 225 -4.10 -5.27 9.67
N VAL A 226 -3.39 -5.23 8.53
CA VAL A 226 -2.83 -3.99 7.96
C VAL A 226 -3.90 -2.95 7.62
N SER A 227 -5.09 -3.37 7.23
CA SER A 227 -6.22 -2.46 6.97
C SER A 227 -6.69 -1.70 8.22
N ARG A 228 -6.35 -2.18 9.42
CA ARG A 228 -6.72 -1.60 10.72
C ARG A 228 -5.55 -0.96 11.47
N LEU A 229 -4.34 -1.03 10.91
CA LEU A 229 -3.19 -0.26 11.38
C LEU A 229 -3.21 1.16 10.78
N PRO A 230 -2.49 2.13 11.36
CA PRO A 230 -2.34 3.46 10.77
C PRO A 230 -1.89 3.37 9.31
N HIS A 231 -2.60 4.06 8.43
CA HIS A 231 -2.32 4.03 7.00
C HIS A 231 -0.91 4.61 6.74
N PRO A 232 -0.05 3.94 5.95
CA PRO A 232 1.37 4.32 5.81
C PRO A 232 1.56 5.72 5.22
N SER A 233 0.67 6.14 4.31
CA SER A 233 0.71 7.47 3.72
C SER A 233 -0.01 8.54 4.56
N ALA A 234 -0.77 8.17 5.60
CA ALA A 234 -1.49 9.15 6.42
C ALA A 234 -0.53 9.99 7.29
N ALA A 235 0.53 9.37 7.81
CA ALA A 235 1.58 10.09 8.56
C ALA A 235 2.39 11.04 7.67
N ARG A 236 2.44 10.80 6.35
CA ARG A 236 3.09 11.70 5.39
C ARG A 236 2.23 12.92 5.03
N ALA A 237 0.98 12.95 5.46
CA ALA A 237 -0.03 13.93 5.05
C ALA A 237 -0.26 15.08 6.04
N LEU A 238 0.60 15.29 7.06
CA LEU A 238 0.48 16.39 8.02
C LEU A 238 1.79 17.16 8.22
N PRO A 239 1.76 18.51 8.24
CA PRO A 239 1.10 19.41 7.31
C PRO A 239 2.12 20.04 6.35
N GLU A 240 1.62 20.55 5.23
CA GLU A 240 2.26 21.61 4.46
C GLU A 240 2.79 22.64 5.46
N ALA A 241 4.12 22.76 5.55
CA ALA A 241 4.76 23.81 6.33
C ALA A 241 4.09 25.11 5.92
N ALA A 242 3.46 25.79 6.89
CA ALA A 242 2.86 27.09 6.67
C ALA A 242 3.83 27.90 5.80
N ALA A 243 3.41 28.20 4.58
CA ALA A 243 4.12 29.18 3.77
C ALA A 243 4.31 30.39 4.69
N PRO A 244 5.53 30.95 4.81
CA PRO A 244 5.71 32.13 5.63
C PRO A 244 4.70 33.15 5.12
N ALA A 245 3.87 33.66 6.02
CA ALA A 245 2.99 34.78 5.72
C ALA A 245 3.88 35.83 5.05
N LYS A 246 3.55 36.19 3.80
CA LYS A 246 4.13 37.37 3.18
C LYS A 246 3.66 38.55 4.03
N ASP A 247 4.53 38.99 4.93
CA ASP A 247 4.47 40.29 5.58
C ASP A 247 4.72 41.36 4.51
N ASP A 248 3.76 41.55 3.61
CA ASP A 248 3.60 42.80 2.87
C ASP A 248 2.57 43.65 3.63
N ASP A 249 2.86 43.93 4.91
CA ASP A 249 2.14 44.95 5.67
C ASP A 249 2.87 46.30 5.48
N PRO A 250 2.36 47.21 4.63
CA PRO A 250 2.98 48.50 4.37
C PRO A 250 3.12 49.35 5.64
N ASP A 251 2.30 49.12 6.68
CA ASP A 251 2.41 49.83 7.95
C ASP A 251 3.60 49.35 8.79
N ALA A 252 3.98 48.08 8.69
CA ALA A 252 5.17 47.55 9.33
C ALA A 252 6.45 48.10 8.67
N MET A 253 6.45 48.25 7.33
CA MET A 253 7.53 48.90 6.60
C MET A 253 7.69 50.37 6.98
N LEU A 254 6.58 51.12 7.08
CA LEU A 254 6.61 52.52 7.49
C LEU A 254 7.10 52.72 8.93
N ARG A 255 6.77 51.80 9.86
CA ARG A 255 7.32 51.82 11.23
C ARG A 255 8.82 51.59 11.25
N ARG A 256 9.31 50.58 10.51
CA ARG A 256 10.76 50.29 10.40
C ARG A 256 11.53 51.45 9.78
N LEU A 257 10.97 52.15 8.79
CA LEU A 257 11.58 53.35 8.22
C LEU A 257 11.68 54.52 9.21
N ARG A 258 10.69 54.68 10.10
CA ARG A 258 10.75 55.70 11.17
C ARG A 258 11.83 55.37 12.20
N GLU A 259 11.90 54.12 12.64
CA GLU A 259 12.94 53.66 13.58
C GLU A 259 14.35 53.84 13.00
N LEU A 260 14.56 53.52 11.73
CA LEU A 260 15.84 53.74 11.05
C LEU A 260 16.23 55.22 11.03
N GLY A 261 15.26 56.11 10.79
CA GLY A 261 15.47 57.56 10.77
C GLY A 261 15.83 58.13 12.15
N GLU A 262 15.28 57.57 13.22
CA GLU A 262 15.62 57.97 14.59
C GLU A 262 17.04 57.50 14.98
N LEU A 263 17.44 56.28 14.59
CA LEU A 263 18.80 55.77 14.82
C LEU A 263 19.89 56.58 14.08
N HIS A 264 19.56 57.10 12.90
CA HIS A 264 20.43 58.01 12.15
C HIS A 264 20.54 59.38 12.82
N LYS A 265 19.42 59.98 13.24
CA LYS A 265 19.41 61.25 13.98
C LYS A 265 20.13 61.16 15.32
N SER A 266 20.11 60.00 15.98
CA SER A 266 20.86 59.77 17.20
C SER A 266 22.36 59.52 16.98
N GLY A 267 22.83 59.57 15.72
CA GLY A 267 24.24 59.40 15.35
C GLY A 267 24.77 57.98 15.51
N ILE A 268 23.88 56.99 15.66
CA ILE A 268 24.25 55.58 15.83
C ILE A 268 24.57 54.95 14.47
N LEU A 269 23.87 55.39 13.43
CA LEU A 269 24.13 55.00 12.05
C LEU A 269 24.84 56.14 11.32
N THR A 270 25.88 55.80 10.57
CA THR A 270 26.49 56.73 9.61
C THR A 270 25.58 56.91 8.40
N ASP A 271 25.78 58.00 7.63
CA ASP A 271 24.98 58.31 6.43
C ASP A 271 24.97 57.15 5.42
N ASP A 272 26.12 56.49 5.25
CA ASP A 272 26.30 55.38 4.31
C ASP A 272 25.58 54.11 4.77
N GLU A 273 25.60 53.80 6.07
CA GLU A 273 24.90 52.66 6.66
C GLU A 273 23.38 52.85 6.64
N PHE A 274 22.92 54.08 6.88
CA PHE A 274 21.52 54.44 6.75
C PHE A 274 21.02 54.29 5.30
N ALA A 275 21.80 54.77 4.32
CA ALA A 275 21.46 54.67 2.90
C ALA A 275 21.45 53.22 2.39
N ALA A 276 22.32 52.35 2.91
CA ALA A 276 22.35 50.93 2.58
C ALA A 276 21.16 50.16 3.19
N ALA A 277 20.86 50.40 4.47
CA ALA A 277 19.75 49.76 5.15
C ALA A 277 18.39 50.19 4.57
N LYS A 278 18.24 51.47 4.18
CA LYS A 278 17.02 51.96 3.52
C LYS A 278 16.78 51.30 2.15
N ARG A 279 17.83 51.10 1.34
CA ARG A 279 17.76 50.41 0.04
C ARG A 279 17.30 48.96 0.19
N LYS A 280 17.92 48.25 1.12
CA LYS A 280 17.57 46.86 1.46
C LYS A 280 16.13 46.70 1.97
N LEU A 281 15.57 47.74 2.58
CA LEU A 281 14.22 47.72 3.16
C LEU A 281 13.13 48.14 2.15
N LEU A 282 13.51 48.84 1.08
CA LEU A 282 12.63 49.23 -0.04
C LEU A 282 12.74 48.29 -1.25
N ASP A 283 13.54 47.24 -1.14
CA ASP A 283 13.85 46.28 -2.22
C ASP A 283 14.39 46.98 -3.52
N LEU A 284 15.26 47.99 -3.33
CA LEU A 284 15.96 48.76 -4.39
C LEU A 284 17.47 48.50 -4.41
#